data_AF-A0A6A4H1V2-F1
#
_entry.id   AF-A0A6A4H1V2-F1
#
_cell.length_a   1.000
_cell.length_b   1.000
_cell.length_c   1.000
_cell.angle_alpha   90.00
_cell.angle_beta   90.00
_cell.angle_gamma   90.00
#
_symmetry.space_group_name_H-M   'P 1'
#
loop_
_entity.id
_entity.type
_entity.pdbx_description
1 polymer ?
#
loop_
_entity_poly.entity_id
_entity_poly.type
_entity_poly.pdbx_seq_one_letter_code
_entity_poly.pdbx_strand_id
1 'polypeptide(L)'
;LWMMRQWRHLKMLMHAGHGNDGICMVKETEQSKLALSCPACPHPNINLPVDWNKSDNLYLIIDACFRLKRCLISSILNDPYLVPGWAYLVEPEGYRKYLLTVTDQDEMCTCTGLRAALDYANTRISKGYTITGAAMCCCAHHGLVGKNTAGLLQKGER
;
A
#
# COMPACT_ATOMS: atom_id res chain seq x y z
N LEU A 1 8.67 -18.66 -10.35
CA LEU A 1 8.06 -17.52 -9.61
C LEU A 1 8.70 -16.16 -9.95
N TRP A 2 10.03 -16.06 -10.11
CA TRP A 2 10.72 -14.80 -10.44
C TRP A 2 10.33 -14.21 -11.81
N MET A 3 10.30 -15.04 -12.84
CA MET A 3 9.83 -14.67 -14.19
C MET A 3 8.44 -14.02 -14.16
N MET A 4 7.50 -14.54 -13.37
CA MET A 4 6.15 -13.98 -13.25
C MET A 4 6.14 -12.60 -12.57
N ARG A 5 7.02 -12.36 -11.59
CA ARG A 5 7.13 -11.05 -10.92
C ARG A 5 7.69 -10.00 -11.87
N GLN A 6 8.75 -10.35 -12.60
CA GLN A 6 9.34 -9.47 -13.63
C GLN A 6 8.34 -9.20 -14.75
N TRP A 7 7.63 -10.22 -15.23
CA TRP A 7 6.61 -10.04 -16.25
C TRP A 7 5.47 -9.11 -15.79
N ARG A 8 4.95 -9.29 -14.57
CA ARG A 8 3.93 -8.38 -14.01
C ARG A 8 4.43 -6.94 -13.87
N HIS A 9 5.70 -6.78 -13.46
CA HIS A 9 6.35 -5.48 -13.38
C HIS A 9 6.43 -4.80 -14.75
N LEU A 10 6.92 -5.52 -15.77
CA LEU A 10 6.98 -5.02 -17.15
C LEU A 10 5.59 -4.67 -17.68
N LYS A 11 4.57 -5.49 -17.38
CA LYS A 11 3.18 -5.20 -17.78
C LYS A 11 2.65 -3.91 -17.13
N MET A 12 2.97 -3.64 -15.87
CA MET A 12 2.59 -2.37 -15.22
C MET A 12 3.25 -1.16 -15.90
N LEU A 13 4.56 -1.24 -16.20
CA LEU A 13 5.28 -0.18 -16.90
C LEU A 13 4.69 0.07 -18.29
N MET A 14 4.42 -1.00 -19.06
CA MET A 14 3.80 -0.91 -20.38
C MET A 14 2.42 -0.26 -20.32
N HIS A 15 1.58 -0.62 -19.35
CA HIS A 15 0.25 -0.03 -19.20
C HIS A 15 0.31 1.46 -18.81
N ALA A 16 1.35 1.88 -18.09
CA ALA A 16 1.56 3.28 -17.76
C ALA A 16 2.29 4.07 -18.87
N GLY A 17 2.82 3.40 -19.91
CA GLY A 17 3.61 4.01 -20.97
C GLY A 17 5.09 4.25 -20.62
N HIS A 18 5.51 3.96 -19.38
CA HIS A 18 6.85 4.24 -18.90
C HIS A 18 7.90 3.36 -19.62
N GLY A 19 8.88 4.02 -20.24
CA GLY A 19 9.93 3.38 -21.03
C GLY A 19 9.54 3.02 -22.47
N ASN A 20 8.31 3.32 -22.90
CA ASN A 20 7.82 3.03 -24.25
C ASN A 20 7.54 4.29 -25.09
N ASP A 21 7.15 5.40 -24.46
CA ASP A 21 6.81 6.66 -25.13
C ASP A 21 8.01 7.60 -25.35
N GLY A 22 9.18 7.29 -24.79
CA GLY A 22 10.39 8.12 -24.84
C GLY A 22 10.32 9.39 -23.99
N ILE A 23 9.21 9.60 -23.25
CA ILE A 23 8.98 10.78 -22.41
C ILE A 23 9.42 10.47 -20.97
N CYS A 24 8.98 9.33 -20.43
CA CYS A 24 9.34 8.91 -19.08
C CYS A 24 10.20 7.65 -19.16
N MET A 25 11.47 7.74 -18.75
CA MET A 25 12.29 6.54 -18.61
C MET A 25 11.84 5.72 -17.41
N VAL A 26 12.07 4.41 -17.43
CA VAL A 26 11.72 3.52 -16.29
C VAL A 26 12.35 4.01 -14.99
N LYS A 27 13.58 4.52 -15.06
CA LYS A 27 14.33 5.06 -13.91
C LYS A 27 13.74 6.35 -13.33
N GLU A 28 12.96 7.07 -14.11
CA GLU A 28 12.33 8.34 -13.73
C GLU A 28 10.93 8.13 -13.17
N THR A 29 10.49 6.87 -12.99
CA THR A 29 9.19 6.55 -12.44
C THR A 29 9.08 7.08 -11.00
N GLU A 30 8.30 8.14 -10.84
CA GLU A 30 8.01 8.73 -9.54
C GLU A 30 7.03 7.87 -8.71
N GLN A 31 6.90 8.24 -7.43
CA GLN A 31 5.96 7.61 -6.52
C GLN A 31 4.51 7.68 -7.05
N SER A 32 3.76 6.59 -6.85
CA SER A 32 2.34 6.46 -7.24
C SER A 32 1.98 6.60 -8.73
N LYS A 33 2.94 6.78 -9.65
CA LYS A 33 2.63 7.01 -11.08
C LYS A 33 2.04 5.80 -11.79
N LEU A 34 2.34 4.59 -11.33
CA LEU A 34 1.83 3.34 -11.88
C LEU A 34 0.48 2.91 -11.27
N ALA A 35 -0.01 3.63 -10.26
CA ALA A 35 -1.30 3.32 -9.64
C ALA A 35 -2.46 3.98 -10.38
N LEU A 36 -3.54 3.22 -10.55
CA LEU A 36 -4.76 3.71 -11.17
C LEU A 36 -5.56 4.51 -10.13
N SER A 37 -5.81 5.79 -10.44
CA SER A 37 -6.76 6.59 -9.66
C SER A 37 -8.19 6.17 -9.98
N CYS A 38 -9.07 6.17 -8.97
CA CYS A 38 -10.51 6.03 -9.21
C CYS A 38 -11.03 7.25 -9.99
N PRO A 39 -11.53 7.11 -11.23
CA PRO A 39 -11.93 8.26 -12.06
C PRO A 39 -13.16 8.99 -11.52
N ALA A 40 -13.99 8.30 -10.73
CA ALA A 40 -15.19 8.84 -10.12
C ALA A 40 -14.96 9.43 -8.72
N CYS A 41 -13.75 9.29 -8.15
CA CYS A 41 -13.41 10.02 -6.93
C CYS A 41 -13.17 11.50 -7.24
N PRO A 42 -13.41 12.40 -6.28
CA PRO A 42 -13.12 13.81 -6.43
C PRO A 42 -11.60 14.04 -6.56
N HIS A 43 -11.18 14.62 -7.68
CA HIS A 43 -9.80 15.01 -7.97
C HIS A 43 -9.73 16.51 -8.29
N PRO A 44 -9.15 17.32 -7.39
CA PRO A 44 -8.94 18.75 -7.64
C PRO A 44 -8.19 18.97 -8.96
N ASN A 45 -8.64 19.96 -9.74
CA ASN A 45 -8.07 20.33 -11.06
C ASN A 45 -8.19 19.26 -12.17
N ILE A 46 -8.89 18.14 -11.95
CA ILE A 46 -9.11 17.11 -12.97
C ILE A 46 -10.60 16.99 -13.30
N ASN A 47 -11.42 16.65 -12.30
CA ASN A 47 -12.85 16.41 -12.48
C ASN A 47 -13.73 17.22 -11.50
N LEU A 48 -13.11 18.15 -10.76
CA LEU A 48 -13.79 19.07 -9.86
C LEU A 48 -13.76 20.51 -10.42
N PRO A 49 -14.85 21.29 -10.27
CA PRO A 49 -14.85 22.70 -10.61
C PRO A 49 -13.90 23.50 -9.70
N VAL A 50 -13.43 24.67 -10.12
CA VAL A 50 -12.43 25.47 -9.37
C VAL A 50 -12.89 25.81 -7.93
N ASP A 51 -14.19 26.00 -7.73
CA ASP A 51 -14.80 26.36 -6.44
C ASP A 51 -15.39 25.16 -5.66
N TRP A 52 -14.89 23.94 -5.90
CA TRP A 52 -15.39 22.67 -5.32
C TRP A 52 -15.34 22.56 -3.78
N ASN A 53 -14.68 23.50 -3.10
CA ASN A 53 -14.25 23.46 -1.69
C ASN A 53 -15.40 23.38 -0.65
N LYS A 54 -16.64 23.10 -1.08
CA LYS A 54 -17.86 23.10 -0.25
C LYS A 54 -18.70 21.82 -0.33
N SER A 55 -18.50 20.88 -1.25
CA SER A 55 -19.51 19.81 -1.45
C SER A 55 -19.04 18.39 -1.78
N ASP A 56 -17.78 18.15 -2.13
CA ASP A 56 -17.40 16.82 -2.62
C ASP A 56 -16.79 15.94 -1.52
N ASN A 57 -17.57 14.94 -1.10
CA ASN A 57 -17.18 13.97 -0.09
C ASN A 57 -16.34 12.86 -0.72
N LEU A 58 -15.13 12.66 -0.20
CA LEU A 58 -14.31 11.49 -0.48
C LEU A 58 -14.64 10.39 0.54
N TYR A 59 -15.20 9.27 0.07
CA TYR A 59 -15.49 8.11 0.91
C TYR A 59 -14.35 7.11 0.84
N LEU A 60 -13.72 6.87 1.98
CA LEU A 60 -12.58 5.96 2.13
C LEU A 60 -12.94 4.78 3.02
N ILE A 61 -12.46 3.60 2.65
CA ILE A 61 -12.47 2.41 3.50
C ILE A 61 -11.02 2.02 3.74
N ILE A 62 -10.69 1.74 5.00
CA ILE A 62 -9.42 1.16 5.38
C ILE A 62 -9.70 -0.29 5.79
N ASP A 63 -8.95 -1.22 5.20
CA ASP A 63 -9.03 -2.63 5.54
C ASP A 63 -7.62 -3.21 5.70
N ALA A 64 -7.50 -4.18 6.61
CA ALA A 64 -6.25 -4.86 6.92
C ALA A 64 -6.38 -6.37 6.72
N CYS A 65 -5.46 -6.96 5.97
CA CYS A 65 -5.42 -8.38 5.68
C CYS A 65 -4.17 -9.04 6.26
N PHE A 66 -4.34 -9.78 7.36
CA PHE A 66 -3.29 -10.56 8.05
C PHE A 66 -2.98 -11.91 7.38
N ARG A 67 -3.51 -12.13 6.17
CA ARG A 67 -3.20 -13.29 5.33
C ARG A 67 -2.09 -12.98 4.32
N LEU A 68 -1.85 -11.70 4.03
CA LEU A 68 -0.79 -11.24 3.14
C LEU A 68 0.54 -11.22 3.91
N LYS A 69 1.22 -12.37 3.91
CA LYS A 69 2.47 -12.57 4.65
C LYS A 69 3.66 -12.60 3.72
N ARG A 70 4.78 -12.04 4.18
CA ARG A 70 6.09 -12.18 3.54
C ARG A 70 7.05 -12.86 4.50
N CYS A 71 7.55 -14.02 4.10
CA CYS A 71 8.59 -14.73 4.84
C CYS A 71 9.84 -13.85 4.97
N LEU A 72 10.63 -14.14 6.00
CA LEU A 72 11.91 -13.49 6.22
C LEU A 72 12.81 -13.73 5.01
N ILE A 73 13.37 -12.64 4.48
CA ILE A 73 14.32 -12.70 3.37
C ILE A 73 15.75 -12.70 3.91
N SER A 74 16.67 -13.36 3.22
CA SER A 74 18.09 -13.38 3.59
C SER A 74 18.75 -12.01 3.40
N SER A 75 18.39 -11.29 2.33
CA SER A 75 18.83 -9.91 2.07
C SER A 75 17.94 -9.25 1.02
N ILE A 76 17.92 -7.91 0.99
CA ILE A 76 17.24 -7.14 -0.07
C ILE A 76 17.91 -7.36 -1.43
N LEU A 77 19.23 -7.60 -1.46
CA LEU A 77 19.95 -7.92 -2.69
C LEU A 77 19.45 -9.23 -3.32
N ASN A 78 19.10 -10.21 -2.49
CA ASN A 78 18.57 -11.50 -2.94
C ASN A 78 17.06 -11.47 -3.25
N ASP A 79 16.30 -10.49 -2.74
CA ASP A 79 14.88 -10.28 -3.06
C ASP A 79 14.56 -8.78 -3.14
N PRO A 80 14.95 -8.13 -4.24
CA PRO A 80 14.82 -6.68 -4.38
C PRO A 80 13.36 -6.26 -4.63
N TYR A 81 13.07 -5.02 -4.27
CA TYR A 81 11.80 -4.40 -4.60
C TYR A 81 11.78 -4.05 -6.10
N LEU A 82 10.81 -4.60 -6.84
CA LEU A 82 10.61 -4.23 -8.25
C LEU A 82 9.83 -2.92 -8.40
N VAL A 83 9.01 -2.57 -7.41
CA VAL A 83 8.08 -1.43 -7.48
C VAL A 83 8.10 -0.70 -6.12
N PRO A 84 9.22 -0.03 -5.78
CA PRO A 84 9.35 0.66 -4.49
C PRO A 84 8.52 1.95 -4.51
N GLY A 85 7.28 1.92 -4.04
CA GLY A 85 6.47 3.14 -3.94
C GLY A 85 5.88 3.66 -5.26
N TRP A 86 6.02 2.94 -6.38
CA TRP A 86 5.58 3.45 -7.69
C TRP A 86 4.08 3.27 -7.95
N ALA A 87 3.38 2.48 -7.14
CA ALA A 87 1.97 2.14 -7.34
C ALA A 87 1.14 2.32 -6.07
N TYR A 88 0.64 1.22 -5.49
CA TYR A 88 -0.28 1.24 -4.36
C TYR A 88 0.42 1.14 -3.00
N LEU A 89 1.56 0.45 -2.95
CA LEU A 89 2.36 0.26 -1.73
C LEU A 89 3.23 1.47 -1.46
N VAL A 90 3.35 1.87 -0.20
CA VAL A 90 4.27 2.95 0.22
C VAL A 90 5.72 2.56 -0.06
N GLU A 91 6.57 3.57 -0.24
CA GLU A 91 8.00 3.37 -0.44
C GLU A 91 8.64 2.71 0.80
N PRO A 92 9.30 1.55 0.66
CA PRO A 92 9.72 0.73 1.81
C PRO A 92 10.70 1.40 2.78
N GLU A 93 11.66 2.19 2.30
CA GLU A 93 12.72 2.76 3.14
C GLU A 93 12.20 3.92 3.99
N GLY A 94 11.47 4.85 3.39
CA GLY A 94 10.79 5.94 4.07
C GLY A 94 9.77 5.43 5.07
N TYR A 95 9.00 4.41 4.69
CA TYR A 95 8.06 3.77 5.60
C TYR A 95 8.76 3.10 6.79
N ARG A 96 9.89 2.41 6.56
CA ARG A 96 10.69 1.84 7.65
C ARG A 96 11.23 2.92 8.60
N LYS A 97 11.68 4.06 8.08
CA LYS A 97 12.13 5.20 8.91
C LYS A 97 10.99 5.73 9.77
N TYR A 98 9.81 5.88 9.21
CA TYR A 98 8.61 6.28 9.94
C TYR A 98 8.22 5.28 11.04
N LEU A 99 8.28 3.98 10.76
CA LEU A 99 7.98 2.96 11.78
C LEU A 99 8.93 3.00 12.98
N LEU A 100 10.17 3.48 12.81
CA LEU A 100 11.09 3.65 13.94
C LEU A 100 10.72 4.83 14.85
N THR A 101 9.94 5.80 14.36
CA THR A 101 9.49 6.94 15.16
C THR A 101 8.17 6.68 15.89
N VAL A 102 7.42 5.66 15.45
CA VAL A 102 6.16 5.26 16.06
C VAL A 102 6.44 4.17 17.10
N THR A 103 6.08 4.42 18.35
CA THR A 103 6.13 3.40 19.41
C THR A 103 4.90 2.51 19.38
N ASP A 104 4.99 1.32 19.96
CA ASP A 104 3.84 0.44 20.20
C ASP A 104 2.69 1.26 20.83
N GLN A 105 1.54 1.28 20.16
CA GLN A 105 0.32 1.89 20.69
C GLN A 105 -0.58 0.80 21.29
N ASP A 106 -1.14 1.08 22.46
CA ASP A 106 -2.16 0.22 23.05
C ASP A 106 -3.50 0.47 22.36
N GLU A 107 -3.96 -0.54 21.62
CA GLU A 107 -5.29 -0.55 21.03
C GLU A 107 -6.35 -0.56 22.14
N MET A 108 -7.12 0.53 22.22
CA MET A 108 -8.29 0.59 23.10
C MET A 108 -9.46 -0.12 22.44
N CYS A 109 -9.83 -1.29 22.97
CA CYS A 109 -11.03 -2.01 22.55
C CYS A 109 -11.88 -2.37 23.76
N THR A 110 -13.10 -1.82 23.81
CA THR A 110 -14.09 -2.10 24.86
C THR A 110 -14.97 -3.32 24.54
N CYS A 111 -14.97 -3.77 23.28
CA CYS A 111 -15.68 -4.98 22.86
C CYS A 111 -14.79 -6.22 23.07
N THR A 112 -15.26 -7.16 23.89
CA THR A 112 -14.55 -8.41 24.22
C THR A 112 -14.26 -9.29 23.01
N GLY A 113 -15.19 -9.37 22.05
CA GLY A 113 -15.02 -10.14 20.81
C GLY A 113 -13.95 -9.54 19.88
N LEU A 114 -13.97 -8.22 19.72
CA LEU A 114 -12.95 -7.52 18.93
C LEU A 114 -11.59 -7.57 19.61
N ARG A 115 -11.55 -7.41 20.94
CA ARG A 115 -10.33 -7.55 21.75
C ARG A 115 -9.64 -8.90 21.52
N ALA A 116 -10.41 -9.99 21.52
CA ALA A 116 -9.86 -11.32 21.24
C ALA A 116 -9.30 -11.46 19.81
N ALA A 117 -9.92 -10.83 18.81
CA ALA A 117 -9.42 -10.83 17.45
C ALA A 117 -8.11 -10.03 17.30
N LEU A 118 -8.03 -8.86 17.94
CA LEU A 118 -6.83 -8.02 17.99
C LEU A 118 -5.69 -8.72 18.72
N ASP A 119 -5.96 -9.27 19.91
CA ASP A 119 -4.98 -10.03 20.67
C ASP A 119 -4.48 -11.22 19.86
N TYR A 120 -5.36 -11.93 19.13
CA TYR A 120 -4.95 -12.99 18.21
C TYR A 120 -4.05 -12.45 17.08
N ALA A 121 -4.40 -11.35 16.42
CA ALA A 121 -3.58 -10.77 15.35
C ALA A 121 -2.19 -10.34 15.85
N ASN A 122 -2.13 -9.75 17.05
CA ASN A 122 -0.91 -9.21 17.67
C ASN A 122 -0.01 -10.29 18.30
N THR A 123 -0.58 -11.41 18.74
CA THR A 123 0.15 -12.53 19.37
C THR A 123 0.47 -13.66 18.40
N ARG A 124 -0.18 -13.72 17.23
CA ARG A 124 0.06 -14.75 16.21
C ARG A 124 1.53 -14.80 15.83
N ILE A 125 2.05 -16.02 15.70
CA ILE A 125 3.46 -16.31 15.42
C ILE A 125 3.97 -15.47 14.23
N SER A 126 4.77 -14.46 14.53
CA SER A 126 5.49 -13.62 13.56
C SER A 126 6.90 -14.15 13.26
N LYS A 127 7.38 -15.15 14.01
CA LYS A 127 8.70 -15.77 13.80
C LYS A 127 8.79 -16.34 12.38
N GLY A 128 9.84 -15.93 11.65
CA GLY A 128 10.07 -16.32 10.27
C GLY A 128 9.35 -15.46 9.21
N TYR A 129 8.64 -14.40 9.62
CA TYR A 129 8.02 -13.43 8.71
C TYR A 129 8.62 -12.04 8.92
N THR A 130 8.86 -11.32 7.82
CA THR A 130 9.18 -9.87 7.85
C THR A 130 7.91 -9.03 7.85
N ILE A 131 6.82 -9.56 7.28
CA ILE A 131 5.53 -8.88 7.16
C ILE A 131 4.44 -9.89 7.53
N THR A 132 3.56 -9.51 8.46
CA THR A 132 2.45 -10.33 8.95
C THR A 132 1.11 -10.01 8.29
N GLY A 133 0.99 -8.83 7.67
CA GLY A 133 -0.20 -8.40 6.96
C GLY A 133 0.03 -7.18 6.09
N ALA A 134 -1.02 -6.68 5.46
CA ALA A 134 -1.01 -5.38 4.81
C ALA A 134 -2.33 -4.66 5.10
N ALA A 135 -2.25 -3.36 5.34
CA ALA A 135 -3.41 -2.47 5.43
C ALA A 135 -3.46 -1.59 4.20
N MET A 136 -4.64 -1.27 3.69
CA MET A 136 -4.79 -0.37 2.56
C MET A 136 -6.04 0.49 2.67
N CYS A 137 -5.94 1.70 2.13
CA CYS A 137 -7.07 2.58 1.95
C CYS A 137 -7.59 2.49 0.50
N CYS A 138 -8.90 2.29 0.36
CA CYS A 138 -9.60 2.15 -0.91
C CYS A 138 -10.75 3.17 -0.99
N CYS A 139 -11.16 3.50 -2.22
CA CYS A 139 -12.41 4.19 -2.47
C CYS A 139 -13.59 3.31 -2.02
N ALA A 140 -14.43 3.82 -1.12
CA ALA A 140 -15.57 3.08 -0.58
C ALA A 140 -16.61 2.72 -1.65
N HIS A 141 -16.83 3.63 -2.60
CA HIS A 141 -17.87 3.47 -3.61
C HIS A 141 -17.48 2.52 -4.74
N HIS A 142 -16.21 2.55 -5.16
CA HIS A 142 -15.75 1.87 -6.37
C HIS A 142 -14.72 0.77 -6.11
N GLY A 143 -14.27 0.61 -4.86
CA GLY A 143 -13.35 -0.46 -4.46
C GLY A 143 -11.92 -0.33 -5.02
N LEU A 144 -11.55 0.83 -5.57
CA LEU A 144 -10.21 1.07 -6.08
C LEU A 144 -9.24 1.45 -4.96
N VAL A 145 -8.08 0.81 -4.95
CA VAL A 145 -6.99 1.11 -4.02
C VAL A 145 -6.40 2.48 -4.33
N GLY A 146 -6.17 3.27 -3.29
CA GLY A 146 -5.52 4.57 -3.41
C GLY A 146 -4.04 4.49 -3.79
N LYS A 147 -3.52 5.61 -4.29
CA LYS A 147 -2.09 5.82 -4.61
C LYS A 147 -1.25 5.84 -3.33
N ASN A 148 -0.24 4.97 -3.22
CA ASN A 148 0.61 4.81 -2.04
C ASN A 148 -0.14 4.68 -0.70
N THR A 149 -1.36 4.14 -0.71
CA THR A 149 -2.17 3.99 0.51
C THR A 149 -2.06 2.62 1.17
N ALA A 150 -1.30 1.69 0.59
CA ALA A 150 -1.11 0.36 1.15
C ALA A 150 0.18 0.28 1.98
N GLY A 151 0.05 0.04 3.28
CA GLY A 151 1.13 -0.19 4.24
C GLY A 151 1.30 -1.67 4.56
N LEU A 152 2.55 -2.09 4.75
CA LEU A 152 2.88 -3.45 5.19
C LEU A 152 2.93 -3.47 6.72
N LEU A 153 2.28 -4.45 7.34
CA LEU A 153 2.19 -4.58 8.80
C LEU A 153 3.24 -5.57 9.31
N GLN A 154 3.95 -5.18 10.36
CA GLN A 154 5.13 -5.88 10.87
C GLN A 154 4.72 -6.89 11.93
N LYS A 155 3.74 -6.54 12.78
CA LYS A 155 3.26 -7.42 13.84
C LYS A 155 1.79 -7.19 14.15
N GLY A 156 0.91 -7.92 13.45
CA GLY A 156 -0.53 -7.79 13.67
C GLY A 156 -1.02 -6.43 13.19
N GLU A 157 -1.75 -5.71 14.03
CA GLU A 157 -2.20 -4.32 13.79
C GLU A 157 -1.20 -3.28 14.31
N ARG A 158 -0.04 -3.74 14.83
CA ARG A 158 1.11 -2.91 15.22
C ARG A 158 2.09 -2.65 14.09
#